data_AF-A0A552X4C9-F1
#
_entry.id   AF-A0A552X4C9-F1
#
_cell.length_a   1.000
_cell.length_b   1.000
_cell.length_c   1.000
_cell.angle_alpha   90.00
_cell.angle_beta   90.00
_cell.angle_gamma   90.00
#
_symmetry.space_group_name_H-M   'P 1'
#
loop_
_entity.id
_entity.type
_entity.pdbx_description
1 polymer ?
#
loop_
_entity_poly.entity_id
_entity_poly.type
_entity_poly.pdbx_seq_one_letter_code
_entity_poly.pdbx_strand_id
1 'polypeptide(L)'
;MNKKSWSRYAIVFATIWTTSACTDANFSCDSDPVRERVLEASQDRFAAKLVIEYAEENTADTRDPYERARADASNIEIASTRQIRKNYLEKELLCVATVHTPRDASVSVSYVIQKVDSKVNVALR
;
A
#
# COMPACT_ATOMS: atom_id res chain seq x y z
N MET A 1 -31.28 -25.01 47.35
CA MET A 1 -31.18 -24.34 46.04
C MET A 1 -29.72 -23.99 45.75
N ASN A 2 -29.03 -24.80 44.94
CA ASN A 2 -27.61 -24.61 44.63
C ASN A 2 -27.44 -23.77 43.36
N LYS A 3 -26.91 -22.55 43.49
CA LYS A 3 -26.48 -21.73 42.35
C LYS A 3 -25.14 -22.27 41.83
N LYS A 4 -25.18 -23.02 40.73
CA LYS A 4 -23.96 -23.42 40.00
C LYS A 4 -23.38 -22.21 39.26
N SER A 5 -22.14 -21.89 39.60
CA SER A 5 -21.26 -20.90 38.97
C SER A 5 -21.09 -21.18 37.46
N TRP A 6 -21.74 -20.38 36.62
CA TRP A 6 -21.63 -20.40 35.16
C TRP A 6 -20.82 -19.21 34.60
N SER A 7 -20.08 -18.49 35.43
CA SER A 7 -19.49 -17.19 35.04
C SER A 7 -18.07 -17.25 34.47
N ARG A 8 -17.40 -18.41 34.46
CA ARG A 8 -15.97 -18.48 34.05
C ARG A 8 -15.73 -18.78 32.57
N TYR A 9 -16.74 -19.28 31.84
CA TYR A 9 -16.57 -19.66 30.42
C TYR A 9 -16.92 -18.56 29.41
N ALA A 10 -17.72 -17.56 29.81
CA ALA A 10 -18.11 -16.46 28.90
C ALA A 10 -16.97 -15.47 28.61
N ILE A 11 -15.99 -15.36 29.49
CA ILE A 11 -14.92 -14.36 29.39
C ILE A 11 -13.84 -14.77 28.37
N VAL A 12 -13.62 -16.07 28.15
CA VAL A 12 -12.54 -16.58 27.27
C VAL A 12 -12.88 -16.43 25.78
N PHE A 13 -14.16 -16.47 25.40
CA PHE A 13 -14.57 -16.29 24.00
C PHE A 13 -14.51 -14.83 23.53
N ALA A 14 -14.72 -13.86 24.43
CA ALA A 14 -14.67 -12.44 24.08
C ALA A 14 -13.24 -11.94 23.78
N THR A 15 -12.22 -12.51 24.43
CA THR A 15 -10.82 -12.06 24.28
C THR A 15 -10.15 -12.51 22.99
N ILE A 16 -10.61 -13.58 22.35
CA ILE A 16 -10.00 -14.10 21.10
C ILE A 16 -10.46 -13.28 19.87
N TRP A 17 -11.65 -12.68 19.94
CA TRP A 17 -12.19 -11.88 18.84
C TRP A 17 -11.50 -10.52 18.69
N THR A 18 -10.99 -9.93 19.76
CA THR A 18 -10.37 -8.60 19.71
C THR A 18 -8.97 -8.60 19.07
N THR A 19 -8.18 -9.67 19.21
CA THR A 19 -6.80 -9.70 18.66
C THR A 19 -6.74 -10.04 17.18
N SER A 20 -7.74 -10.77 16.67
CA SER A 20 -7.80 -11.24 15.29
C SER A 20 -8.33 -10.18 14.31
N ALA A 21 -9.15 -9.25 14.81
CA ALA A 21 -9.75 -8.17 14.02
C ALA A 21 -8.71 -7.11 13.59
N CYS A 22 -7.71 -6.82 14.44
CA CYS A 22 -6.66 -5.85 14.10
C CYS A 22 -5.72 -6.33 12.99
N THR A 23 -5.52 -7.65 12.87
CA THR A 23 -4.62 -8.20 11.83
C THR A 23 -5.28 -8.27 10.45
N ASP A 24 -6.61 -8.21 10.36
CA ASP A 24 -7.33 -8.15 9.08
C ASP A 24 -7.60 -6.72 8.60
N ALA A 25 -7.64 -5.72 9.50
CA ALA A 25 -7.72 -4.31 9.13
C ALA A 25 -6.52 -3.85 8.27
N ASN A 26 -5.34 -4.43 8.50
CA ASN A 26 -4.12 -4.15 7.73
C ASN A 26 -4.07 -4.85 6.36
N PHE A 27 -5.04 -5.72 6.05
CA PHE A 27 -5.12 -6.44 4.78
C PHE A 27 -6.23 -5.83 3.90
N SER A 28 -6.04 -4.57 3.55
CA SER A 28 -6.93 -3.77 2.70
C SER A 28 -6.10 -2.91 1.74
N CYS A 29 -6.63 -2.68 0.53
CA CYS A 29 -6.03 -1.80 -0.47
C CYS A 29 -5.79 -0.38 0.04
N ASP A 30 -6.62 0.06 0.99
CA ASP A 30 -6.68 1.45 1.48
C ASP A 30 -6.03 1.61 2.85
N SER A 31 -5.47 0.54 3.42
CA SER A 31 -4.80 0.61 4.72
C SER A 31 -3.54 1.47 4.63
N ASP A 32 -3.29 2.30 5.65
CA ASP A 32 -2.11 3.19 5.74
C ASP A 32 -0.78 2.50 5.41
N PRO A 33 -0.43 1.32 5.98
CA PRO A 33 0.84 0.67 5.67
C PRO A 33 0.94 0.18 4.22
N VAL A 34 -0.19 -0.12 3.56
CA VAL A 34 -0.21 -0.47 2.15
C VAL A 34 -0.06 0.78 1.30
N ARG A 35 -0.79 1.86 1.62
CA ARG A 35 -0.72 3.13 0.89
C ARG A 35 0.68 3.73 0.91
N GLU A 36 1.34 3.73 2.07
CA GLU A 36 2.71 4.22 2.22
C GLU A 36 3.68 3.45 1.32
N ARG A 37 3.60 2.11 1.31
CA ARG A 37 4.47 1.28 0.45
C ARG A 37 4.18 1.43 -1.03
N VAL A 38 2.90 1.55 -1.42
CA VAL A 38 2.54 1.81 -2.81
C VAL A 38 3.07 3.17 -3.24
N LEU A 39 3.00 4.18 -2.36
CA LEU A 39 3.51 5.51 -2.63
C LEU A 39 5.02 5.48 -2.83
N GLU A 40 5.78 4.96 -1.85
CA GLU A 40 7.24 4.85 -1.92
C GLU A 40 7.70 4.13 -3.19
N ALA A 41 7.12 2.96 -3.48
CA ALA A 41 7.48 2.19 -4.66
C ALA A 41 7.06 2.90 -5.98
N SER A 42 5.98 3.69 -5.96
CA SER A 42 5.56 4.49 -7.12
C SER A 42 6.52 5.67 -7.35
N GLN A 43 6.94 6.33 -6.28
CA GLN A 43 7.94 7.41 -6.31
C GLN A 43 9.28 6.90 -6.87
N ASP A 44 9.75 5.75 -6.40
CA ASP A 44 10.98 5.13 -6.91
C ASP A 44 10.90 4.81 -8.41
N ARG A 45 9.81 4.18 -8.86
CA ARG A 45 9.60 3.86 -10.28
C ARG A 45 9.49 5.12 -11.14
N PHE A 46 8.82 6.15 -10.65
CA PHE A 46 8.67 7.41 -11.37
C PHE A 46 9.99 8.17 -11.46
N ALA A 47 10.73 8.26 -10.35
CA ALA A 47 12.07 8.85 -10.32
C ALA A 47 12.98 8.15 -11.34
N ALA A 48 13.01 6.82 -11.37
CA ALA A 48 13.84 6.08 -12.32
C ALA A 48 13.52 6.40 -13.79
N LYS A 49 12.24 6.62 -14.13
CA LYS A 49 11.84 7.06 -15.48
C LYS A 49 12.26 8.50 -15.77
N LEU A 50 12.04 9.41 -14.82
CA LEU A 50 12.42 10.81 -14.97
C LEU A 50 13.94 10.99 -15.12
N VAL A 51 14.76 10.18 -14.46
CA VAL A 51 16.22 10.24 -14.63
C VAL A 51 16.62 10.01 -16.08
N ILE A 52 15.99 9.03 -16.75
CA ILE A 52 16.27 8.74 -18.16
C ILE A 52 15.81 9.91 -19.03
N GLU A 53 14.59 10.40 -18.80
CA GLU A 53 14.05 11.56 -19.53
C GLU A 53 14.96 12.78 -19.38
N TYR A 54 15.43 13.08 -18.17
CA TYR A 54 16.26 14.25 -17.86
C TYR A 54 17.71 14.10 -18.34
N ALA A 55 18.22 12.87 -18.44
CA ALA A 55 19.53 12.62 -19.04
C ALA A 55 19.50 12.77 -20.56
N GLU A 56 18.37 12.47 -21.20
CA GLU A 56 18.17 12.64 -22.66
C GLU A 56 17.78 14.08 -23.02
N GLU A 57 17.17 14.82 -22.09
CA GLU A 57 16.74 16.20 -22.30
C GLU A 57 17.94 17.15 -22.22
N ASN A 58 18.26 17.80 -23.35
CA ASN A 58 19.33 18.80 -23.42
C ASN A 58 18.86 20.12 -22.76
N THR A 59 18.72 20.10 -21.44
CA THR A 59 18.23 21.23 -20.65
C THR A 59 19.34 22.19 -20.26
N ALA A 60 19.00 23.48 -20.15
CA ALA A 60 19.88 24.50 -19.59
C ALA A 60 20.01 24.41 -18.05
N ASP A 61 19.36 23.44 -17.43
CA ASP A 61 19.40 23.17 -16.00
C ASP A 61 20.63 22.32 -15.66
N THR A 62 21.51 22.84 -14.80
CA THR A 62 22.77 22.18 -14.42
C THR A 62 22.62 21.24 -13.24
N ARG A 63 21.42 21.07 -12.69
CA ARG A 63 21.16 20.16 -11.56
C ARG A 63 21.35 18.71 -12.01
N ASP A 64 21.82 17.87 -11.08
CA ASP A 64 21.92 16.43 -11.31
C ASP A 64 20.52 15.87 -11.68
N PRO A 65 20.38 15.22 -12.86
CA PRO A 65 19.14 14.56 -13.26
C PRO A 65 18.55 13.64 -12.18
N TYR A 66 19.40 13.01 -11.36
CA TYR A 66 18.97 12.15 -10.26
C TYR A 66 18.26 12.94 -9.16
N GLU A 67 18.85 14.03 -8.71
CA GLU A 67 18.27 14.88 -7.65
C GLU A 67 16.97 15.53 -8.14
N ARG A 68 16.93 16.01 -9.38
CA ARG A 68 15.72 16.58 -10.00
C ARG A 68 14.59 15.56 -10.07
N ALA A 69 14.88 14.35 -10.57
CA ALA A 69 13.91 13.28 -10.68
C ALA A 69 13.34 12.84 -9.32
N ARG A 70 14.19 12.74 -8.29
CA ARG A 70 13.78 12.43 -6.92
C ARG A 70 12.89 13.52 -6.33
N ALA A 71 13.26 14.79 -6.51
CA ALA A 71 12.47 15.92 -6.03
C ALA A 71 11.07 15.93 -6.68
N ASP A 72 10.99 15.77 -8.00
CA ASP A 72 9.71 15.72 -8.69
C ASP A 72 8.88 14.51 -8.25
N ALA A 73 9.49 13.32 -8.19
CA ALA A 73 8.80 12.12 -7.76
C ALA A 73 8.23 12.21 -6.34
N SER A 74 8.86 12.96 -5.44
CA SER A 74 8.37 13.13 -4.05
C SER A 74 7.00 13.82 -3.96
N ASN A 75 6.59 14.58 -4.99
CA ASN A 75 5.31 15.27 -5.06
C ASN A 75 4.18 14.42 -5.67
N ILE A 76 4.42 13.12 -5.87
CA ILE A 76 3.39 12.18 -6.30
C ILE A 76 2.42 11.91 -5.16
N GLU A 77 1.14 11.78 -5.50
CA GLU A 77 0.07 11.49 -4.53
C GLU A 77 -0.81 10.31 -4.97
N ILE A 78 -1.34 9.57 -4.01
CA ILE A 78 -2.36 8.52 -4.25
C ILE A 78 -3.74 9.15 -4.03
N ALA A 79 -4.49 9.35 -5.12
CA ALA A 79 -5.84 9.93 -5.06
C ALA A 79 -6.90 8.93 -4.63
N SER A 80 -6.84 7.71 -5.17
CA SER A 80 -7.80 6.67 -4.85
C SER A 80 -7.19 5.29 -4.99
N THR A 81 -7.78 4.34 -4.29
CA THR A 81 -7.40 2.94 -4.29
C THR A 81 -8.69 2.12 -4.42
N ARG A 82 -8.64 1.05 -5.20
CA ARG A 82 -9.77 0.12 -5.33
C ARG A 82 -9.30 -1.32 -5.32
N GLN A 83 -10.08 -2.17 -4.67
CA GLN A 83 -9.92 -3.61 -4.75
C GLN A 83 -10.50 -4.15 -6.06
N ILE A 84 -9.70 -4.94 -6.79
CA ILE A 84 -10.13 -5.63 -8.01
C ILE A 84 -10.56 -7.06 -7.69
N ARG A 85 -9.74 -7.77 -6.91
CA ARG A 85 -9.94 -9.19 -6.61
C ARG A 85 -9.35 -9.54 -5.25
N LYS A 86 -10.03 -10.44 -4.53
CA LYS A 86 -9.53 -11.07 -3.30
C LYS A 86 -9.45 -12.58 -3.50
N ASN A 87 -8.27 -13.16 -3.31
CA ASN A 87 -8.06 -14.59 -3.26
C ASN A 87 -7.86 -15.01 -1.79
N TYR A 88 -8.85 -15.70 -1.23
CA TYR A 88 -8.82 -16.15 0.15
C TYR A 88 -7.88 -17.34 0.39
N LEU A 89 -7.66 -18.18 -0.63
CA LEU A 89 -6.80 -19.37 -0.52
C LEU A 89 -5.33 -18.95 -0.45
N GLU A 90 -4.94 -18.03 -1.33
CA GLU A 90 -3.56 -17.52 -1.42
C GLU A 90 -3.31 -16.33 -0.49
N LYS A 91 -4.34 -15.85 0.22
CA LYS A 91 -4.31 -14.62 1.02
C LYS A 91 -3.73 -13.45 0.21
N GLU A 92 -4.24 -13.30 -1.01
CA GLU A 92 -3.82 -12.30 -1.98
C GLU A 92 -4.96 -11.30 -2.27
N LEU A 93 -4.62 -10.02 -2.38
CA LEU A 93 -5.51 -8.95 -2.83
C LEU A 93 -4.88 -8.25 -4.03
N LEU A 94 -5.60 -8.21 -5.14
CA LEU A 94 -5.25 -7.39 -6.29
C LEU A 94 -5.96 -6.05 -6.17
N CYS A 95 -5.19 -4.97 -6.20
CA CYS A 95 -5.65 -3.60 -6.04
C CYS A 95 -5.16 -2.74 -7.22
N VAL A 96 -5.84 -1.62 -7.45
CA VAL A 96 -5.39 -0.57 -8.36
C VAL A 96 -5.46 0.76 -7.62
N ALA A 97 -4.38 1.53 -7.69
CA ALA A 97 -4.30 2.90 -7.22
C ALA A 97 -4.33 3.86 -8.41
N THR A 98 -4.99 5.00 -8.26
CA THR A 98 -4.79 6.15 -9.12
C THR A 98 -3.77 7.07 -8.46
N VAL A 99 -2.69 7.31 -9.20
CA VAL A 99 -1.55 8.11 -8.78
C VAL A 99 -1.55 9.41 -9.59
N HIS A 100 -1.51 10.55 -8.91
CA HIS A 100 -1.32 11.86 -9.53
C HIS A 100 0.16 12.20 -9.55
N THR A 101 0.64 12.58 -10.72
CA THR A 101 2.01 13.06 -10.90
C THR A 101 2.05 14.58 -10.77
N PRO A 102 3.22 15.18 -10.52
CA PRO A 102 3.37 16.63 -10.40
C PRO A 102 3.07 17.40 -11.69
N ARG A 103 2.92 16.70 -12.82
CA ARG A 103 2.59 17.25 -14.14
C ARG A 103 1.10 17.08 -14.47
N ASP A 104 0.24 17.02 -13.44
CA ASP A 104 -1.21 16.82 -13.54
C ASP A 104 -1.66 15.57 -14.31
N ALA A 105 -0.77 14.59 -14.50
CA ALA A 105 -1.13 13.33 -15.13
C ALA A 105 -1.64 12.32 -14.10
N SER A 106 -2.70 11.59 -14.47
CA SER A 106 -3.27 10.52 -13.66
C SER A 106 -2.86 9.18 -14.23
N VAL A 107 -2.14 8.38 -13.43
CA VAL A 107 -1.63 7.07 -13.83
C VAL A 107 -2.25 6.01 -12.94
N SER A 108 -2.76 4.93 -13.55
CA SER A 108 -3.24 3.77 -12.80
C SER A 108 -2.08 2.81 -12.53
N VAL A 109 -1.89 2.46 -11.26
CA VAL A 109 -0.86 1.54 -10.79
C VAL A 109 -1.53 0.32 -10.19
N SER A 110 -1.29 -0.86 -10.78
CA SER A 110 -1.76 -2.13 -10.23
C SER A 110 -0.77 -2.69 -9.23
N TYR A 111 -1.26 -3.19 -8.10
CA TYR A 111 -0.43 -3.79 -7.07
C TYR A 111 -1.13 -4.95 -6.40
N VAL A 112 -0.30 -5.83 -5.82
CA VAL A 112 -0.75 -7.02 -5.14
C VAL A 112 -0.31 -6.98 -3.70
N ILE A 113 -1.22 -7.30 -2.80
CA ILE A 113 -0.97 -7.45 -1.38
C ILE A 113 -1.02 -8.94 -1.05
N GLN A 114 0.03 -9.46 -0.43
CA GLN A 114 0.10 -10.85 0.05
C GLN A 114 0.32 -10.88 1.55
N LYS A 115 -0.44 -11.73 2.26
CA LYS A 115 -0.31 -11.91 3.71
C LYS A 115 0.40 -13.24 4.00
N VAL A 116 1.69 -13.17 4.36
CA VAL A 116 2.52 -14.33 4.73
C VAL A 116 2.90 -14.21 6.20
N ASP A 117 2.52 -15.18 7.04
CA ASP A 117 2.86 -15.23 8.48
C ASP A 117 2.64 -13.92 9.25
N SER A 118 1.49 -13.28 9.03
CA SER A 118 1.10 -11.98 9.61
C SER A 118 1.85 -10.76 9.10
N LYS A 119 2.76 -10.92 8.13
CA LYS A 119 3.40 -9.82 7.40
C LYS A 119 2.63 -9.51 6.13
N VAL A 120 2.45 -8.22 5.86
CA VAL A 120 1.86 -7.71 4.62
C VAL A 120 2.99 -7.39 3.66
N ASN A 121 2.98 -8.02 2.49
CA ASN A 121 3.90 -7.75 1.38
C ASN A 121 3.11 -7.04 0.27
N VAL A 122 3.70 -5.99 -0.31
CA VAL A 122 3.09 -5.22 -1.39
C VAL A 122 4.03 -5.28 -2.59
N ALA A 123 3.53 -5.72 -3.73
CA ALA A 123 4.27 -5.80 -4.98
C ALA A 123 3.54 -5.03 -6.08
N LEU A 124 4.18 -3.99 -6.61
CA LEU A 124 3.69 -3.29 -7.80
C LEU A 124 3.85 -4.20 -9.03
N ARG A 125 2.78 -4.34 -9.82
CA ARG A 125 2.82 -5.03 -11.12
C ARG A 125 3.11 -4.07 -12.26
#